data_AF-B5M074-F1
#
_entry.id   AF-B5M074-F1
#
_cell.length_a   1.000
_cell.length_b   1.000
_cell.length_c   1.000
_cell.angle_alpha   90.00
_cell.angle_beta   90.00
_cell.angle_gamma   90.00
#
_symmetry.space_group_name_H-M   'P 1'
#
loop_
_entity.id
_entity.type
_entity.pdbx_description
1 polymer ?
#
loop_
_entity_poly.entity_id
_entity_poly.type
_entity_poly.pdbx_seq_one_letter_code
_entity_poly.pdbx_strand_id
1 'polypeptide(L)'
;KFMVLLGKDQATNQNEVNVKLEHINVDFYLRDGAVKVRVNKTELIPPTYEHPDGKISIKQRGDSISLIAPSFGLQEVQFSSQEIKIEVAHWVKGKTCGLCGTANGEVRQEYRKPDKSMTRDPVSFSHSWVLGGDSCRDSSQCLMKHESVQLE
;
A
#
# COMPACT_ATOMS: atom_id res chain seq x y z
N LYS A 1 -1.30 -11.89 7.22
CA LYS A 1 -2.04 -11.13 6.17
C LYS A 1 -1.44 -9.72 6.11
N PHE A 2 -1.17 -9.19 4.92
CA PHE A 2 -0.62 -7.84 4.76
C PHE A 2 -1.60 -6.94 4.00
N MET A 3 -1.45 -5.63 4.14
CA MET A 3 -2.05 -4.61 3.27
C MET A 3 -1.01 -3.53 3.00
N VAL A 4 -0.93 -3.07 1.75
CA VAL A 4 -0.14 -1.89 1.36
C VAL A 4 -1.13 -0.86 0.82
N LEU A 5 -1.19 0.30 1.47
CA LEU A 5 -2.13 1.37 1.18
C LEU A 5 -1.34 2.57 0.66
N LEU A 6 -1.69 3.04 -0.53
CA LEU A 6 -1.20 4.30 -1.06
C LEU A 6 -2.17 5.40 -0.64
N GLY A 7 -1.65 6.46 -0.04
CA GLY A 7 -2.45 7.59 0.42
C GLY A 7 -1.69 8.90 0.30
N LYS A 8 -2.30 9.94 0.87
CA LYS A 8 -1.65 11.23 1.08
C LYS A 8 -1.81 11.64 2.53
N ASP A 9 -0.74 12.16 3.11
CA ASP A 9 -0.80 12.81 4.41
C ASP A 9 -1.70 14.04 4.31
N GLN A 10 -2.67 14.16 5.21
CA GLN A 10 -3.68 15.21 5.16
C GLN A 10 -3.12 16.61 5.47
N ALA A 11 -2.05 16.69 6.27
CA ALA A 11 -1.46 17.95 6.67
C ALA A 11 -0.46 18.49 5.63
N THR A 12 0.29 17.60 4.99
CA THR A 12 1.35 17.98 4.04
C THR A 12 0.96 17.76 2.57
N ASN A 13 -0.13 17.04 2.30
CA ASN A 13 -0.55 16.61 0.95
C ASN A 13 0.52 15.80 0.21
N GLN A 14 1.47 15.21 0.95
CA GLN A 14 2.54 14.38 0.42
C GLN A 14 2.08 12.93 0.32
N ASN A 15 2.58 12.22 -0.70
CA ASN A 15 2.30 10.79 -0.84
C ASN A 15 2.88 10.01 0.35
N GLU A 16 2.07 9.10 0.89
CA GLU A 16 2.43 8.21 1.98
C GLU A 16 2.08 6.77 1.59
N VAL A 17 2.92 5.83 2.02
CA VAL A 17 2.65 4.39 1.89
C VAL A 17 2.55 3.78 3.26
N ASN A 18 1.38 3.26 3.57
CA ASN A 18 1.11 2.58 4.82
C ASN A 18 1.09 1.06 4.59
N VAL A 19 1.93 0.33 5.33
CA VAL A 19 2.00 -1.13 5.31
C VAL A 19 1.52 -1.67 6.64
N LYS A 20 0.43 -2.45 6.61
CA LYS A 20 -0.14 -3.11 7.80
C LYS A 20 0.20 -4.60 7.81
N LEU A 21 0.89 -5.04 8.84
CA LEU A 21 1.33 -6.43 9.06
C LEU A 21 0.89 -6.89 10.46
N GLU A 22 -0.24 -7.59 10.55
CA GLU A 22 -0.86 -7.97 11.84
C GLU A 22 -1.05 -6.75 12.77
N HIS A 23 -0.21 -6.62 13.80
CA HIS A 23 -0.23 -5.53 14.79
C HIS A 23 0.87 -4.47 14.53
N ILE A 24 1.66 -4.65 13.48
CA ILE A 24 2.74 -3.76 13.10
C ILE A 24 2.27 -2.83 11.97
N ASN A 25 2.44 -1.53 12.18
CA ASN A 25 2.20 -0.49 11.19
C ASN A 25 3.51 0.12 10.74
N VAL A 26 3.78 0.13 9.44
CA VAL A 26 4.97 0.78 8.85
C VAL A 26 4.51 1.86 7.90
N ASP A 27 4.92 3.10 8.13
CA ASP A 27 4.56 4.25 7.32
C ASP A 27 5.80 4.80 6.62
N PHE A 28 5.77 4.88 5.29
CA PHE A 28 6.80 5.54 4.47
C PHE A 28 6.28 6.86 3.93
N TYR A 29 7.07 7.91 4.08
CA TYR A 29 6.69 9.25 3.62
C TYR A 29 7.93 10.04 3.23
N LEU A 30 7.70 11.12 2.49
CA LEU A 30 8.72 12.13 2.21
C LEU A 30 8.61 13.25 3.24
N ARG A 31 9.75 13.73 3.73
CA ARG A 31 9.84 14.95 4.53
C ARG A 31 11.10 15.69 4.12
N ASP A 32 10.95 16.96 3.74
CA ASP A 32 12.06 17.83 3.31
C ASP A 32 12.93 17.20 2.21
N GLY A 33 12.29 16.50 1.26
CA GLY A 33 12.96 15.82 0.14
C GLY A 33 13.62 14.48 0.51
N ALA A 34 13.63 14.08 1.78
CA ALA A 34 14.19 12.82 2.24
C ALA A 34 13.11 11.77 2.49
N VAL A 35 13.40 10.51 2.16
CA VAL A 35 12.57 9.36 2.55
C VAL A 35 12.69 9.12 4.05
N LYS A 36 11.54 8.93 4.70
CA LYS A 36 11.41 8.67 6.13
C LYS A 36 10.53 7.44 6.33
N VAL A 37 10.67 6.82 7.50
CA VAL A 37 9.91 5.65 7.88
C VAL A 37 9.53 5.71 9.36
N ARG A 38 8.31 5.31 9.68
CA ARG A 38 7.84 5.07 11.05
C ARG A 38 7.46 3.62 11.23
N VAL A 39 7.71 3.09 12.42
CA VAL A 39 7.16 1.83 12.90
C VAL A 39 6.29 2.13 14.11
N ASN A 40 5.01 1.75 14.06
CA ASN A 40 4.04 1.98 15.14
C ASN A 40 4.02 3.44 15.64
N LYS A 41 4.05 4.40 14.70
CA LYS A 41 4.09 5.86 14.92
C LYS A 41 5.43 6.42 15.41
N THR A 42 6.44 5.59 15.65
CA THR A 42 7.79 6.03 16.02
C THR A 42 8.66 6.15 14.78
N GLU A 43 9.17 7.36 14.50
CA GLU A 43 10.09 7.61 13.38
C GLU A 43 11.44 6.94 13.64
N LEU A 44 11.99 6.26 12.63
CA LEU A 44 13.30 5.61 12.72
C LEU A 44 14.41 6.57 12.28
N ILE A 45 15.37 6.81 13.17
CA ILE A 45 16.54 7.65 12.92
C ILE A 45 17.77 6.94 13.51
N PRO A 46 18.65 6.29 12.71
CA PRO A 46 18.58 6.10 11.25
C PRO A 46 17.45 5.13 10.81
N PRO A 47 17.11 5.06 9.51
CA PRO A 47 16.04 4.19 8.99
C PRO A 47 16.48 2.72 8.88
N THR A 48 16.90 2.16 10.01
CA THR A 48 17.28 0.75 10.18
C THR A 48 16.53 0.18 11.37
N TYR A 49 15.92 -1.00 11.20
CA TYR A 49 15.15 -1.66 12.25
C TYR A 49 15.10 -3.16 12.03
N GLU A 50 15.17 -3.93 13.11
CA GLU A 50 14.93 -5.36 13.14
C GLU A 50 13.90 -5.59 14.24
N HIS A 51 12.75 -6.18 13.89
CA HIS A 51 11.71 -6.43 14.88
C HIS A 51 12.14 -7.60 15.80
N PRO A 52 11.83 -7.56 17.13
CA PRO A 52 12.29 -8.59 18.07
C PRO A 52 11.86 -10.03 17.73
N ASP A 53 10.74 -10.21 17.02
CA ASP A 53 10.28 -11.53 16.58
C ASP A 53 10.96 -12.03 15.28
N GLY A 54 11.87 -11.23 14.70
CA GLY A 54 12.60 -11.53 13.47
C GLY A 54 11.74 -11.58 12.21
N LYS A 55 10.46 -11.17 12.26
CA LYS A 55 9.55 -11.29 11.12
C LYS A 55 9.64 -10.14 10.13
N ILE A 56 10.10 -8.97 10.56
CA ILE A 56 10.32 -7.81 9.70
C ILE A 56 11.68 -7.16 9.94
N SER A 57 12.24 -6.61 8.86
CA SER A 57 13.41 -5.73 8.92
C SER A 57 13.22 -4.53 8.02
N ILE A 58 13.81 -3.39 8.40
CA ILE A 58 13.84 -2.16 7.61
C ILE A 58 15.30 -1.77 7.42
N LYS A 59 15.67 -1.46 6.17
CA LYS A 59 17.05 -1.13 5.80
C LYS A 59 17.06 0.03 4.80
N GLN A 60 17.98 0.96 4.99
CA GLN A 60 18.28 1.96 3.97
C GLN A 60 19.09 1.31 2.83
N ARG A 61 18.71 1.62 1.58
CA ARG A 61 19.42 1.22 0.36
C ARG A 61 19.57 2.44 -0.54
N GLY A 62 20.71 3.11 -0.44
CA GLY A 62 20.95 4.39 -1.12
C GLY A 62 19.89 5.42 -0.72
N ASP A 63 19.16 5.93 -1.71
CA ASP A 63 18.09 6.93 -1.54
C ASP A 63 16.71 6.31 -1.28
N SER A 64 16.65 4.98 -1.11
CA SER A 64 15.42 4.24 -0.81
C SER A 64 15.46 3.59 0.56
N ILE A 65 14.29 3.29 1.12
CA ILE A 65 14.13 2.46 2.31
C ILE A 65 13.38 1.20 1.93
N SER A 66 13.86 0.05 2.39
CA SER A 66 13.26 -1.26 2.13
C SER A 66 12.69 -1.86 3.41
N LEU A 67 11.42 -2.27 3.40
CA LEU A 67 10.82 -3.17 4.39
C LEU A 67 10.82 -4.60 3.84
N ILE A 68 11.36 -5.54 4.61
CA ILE A 68 11.45 -6.95 4.26
C ILE A 68 10.59 -7.73 5.25
N ALA A 69 9.57 -8.46 4.78
CA ALA A 69 8.57 -9.11 5.62
C ALA A 69 8.06 -10.47 5.05
N PRO A 70 8.96 -11.39 4.60
CA PRO A 70 8.58 -12.55 3.80
C PRO A 70 7.67 -13.55 4.52
N SER A 71 7.73 -13.61 5.85
CA SER A 71 6.84 -14.42 6.70
C SER A 71 5.37 -14.02 6.56
N PHE A 72 5.09 -12.77 6.19
CA PHE A 72 3.74 -12.27 5.93
C PHE A 72 3.29 -12.42 4.48
N GLY A 73 4.20 -12.84 3.59
CA GLY A 73 3.96 -12.95 2.15
C GLY A 73 4.38 -11.72 1.36
N LEU A 74 5.00 -10.74 2.02
CA LEU A 74 5.52 -9.51 1.44
C LEU A 74 7.05 -9.60 1.40
N GLN A 75 7.61 -9.90 0.24
CA GLN A 75 9.05 -10.13 0.10
C GLN A 75 9.82 -8.84 0.38
N GLU A 76 9.44 -7.74 -0.26
CA GLU A 76 10.07 -6.44 -0.10
C GLU A 76 9.10 -5.31 -0.50
N VAL A 77 9.07 -4.23 0.29
CA VAL A 77 8.53 -2.94 -0.12
C VAL A 77 9.68 -1.96 -0.15
N GLN A 78 10.05 -1.49 -1.33
CA GLN A 78 11.07 -0.48 -1.52
C GLN A 78 10.39 0.86 -1.83
N PHE A 79 10.68 1.86 -1.01
CA PHE A 79 10.13 3.20 -1.13
C PHE A 79 11.25 4.20 -1.44
N SER A 80 11.10 4.96 -2.52
CA SER A 80 11.95 6.10 -2.88
C SER A 80 11.09 7.35 -3.14
N SER A 81 11.71 8.48 -3.43
CA SER A 81 11.00 9.68 -3.86
C SER A 81 10.37 9.56 -5.26
N GLN A 82 10.78 8.57 -6.06
CA GLN A 82 10.36 8.41 -7.46
C GLN A 82 9.40 7.24 -7.65
N GLU A 83 9.59 6.16 -6.90
CA GLU A 83 8.87 4.91 -7.11
C GLU A 83 8.62 4.13 -5.83
N ILE A 84 7.60 3.27 -5.90
CA ILE A 84 7.28 2.27 -4.89
C ILE A 84 7.33 0.92 -5.60
N LYS A 85 8.20 0.03 -5.15
CA LYS A 85 8.30 -1.34 -5.65
C LYS A 85 7.80 -2.31 -4.60
N ILE A 86 6.86 -3.17 -4.97
CA ILE A 86 6.28 -4.18 -4.09
C ILE A 86 6.58 -5.56 -4.68
N GLU A 87 7.32 -6.35 -3.92
CA GLU A 87 7.60 -7.75 -4.22
C GLU A 87 6.87 -8.63 -3.21
N VAL A 88 6.21 -9.67 -3.70
CA VAL A 88 5.45 -10.62 -2.89
C VAL A 88 6.10 -12.00 -2.91
N ALA A 89 5.97 -12.73 -1.81
CA ALA A 89 6.55 -14.06 -1.69
C ALA A 89 5.83 -15.06 -2.62
N HIS A 90 6.55 -16.05 -3.16
CA HIS A 90 5.98 -16.99 -4.13
C HIS A 90 4.71 -17.72 -3.63
N TRP A 91 4.64 -18.02 -2.33
CA TRP A 91 3.52 -18.76 -1.75
C TRP A 91 2.19 -17.97 -1.66
N VAL A 92 2.22 -16.65 -1.92
CA VAL A 92 1.02 -15.81 -2.09
C VAL A 92 0.61 -15.60 -3.55
N LYS A 93 1.25 -16.30 -4.51
CA LYS A 93 0.84 -16.32 -5.92
C LYS A 93 -0.66 -16.61 -6.04
N GLY A 94 -1.40 -15.77 -6.78
CA GLY A 94 -2.84 -15.92 -6.98
C GLY A 94 -3.72 -15.52 -5.79
N LYS A 95 -3.14 -15.07 -4.67
CA LYS A 95 -3.86 -14.75 -3.42
C LYS A 95 -3.89 -13.26 -3.11
N THR A 96 -3.21 -12.43 -3.91
CA THR A 96 -3.25 -10.97 -3.74
C THR A 96 -4.49 -10.38 -4.40
N CYS A 97 -4.83 -9.16 -4.01
CA CYS A 97 -5.87 -8.35 -4.63
C CYS A 97 -5.50 -6.88 -4.45
N GLY A 98 -5.88 -6.03 -5.39
CA GLY A 98 -5.56 -4.61 -5.38
C GLY A 98 -5.12 -4.12 -6.75
N LEU A 99 -4.57 -2.90 -6.77
CA LEU A 99 -4.05 -2.26 -7.98
C LEU A 99 -2.94 -3.07 -8.66
N CYS A 100 -2.13 -3.81 -7.89
CA CYS A 100 -1.08 -4.69 -8.42
C CYS A 100 -1.59 -6.09 -8.87
N GLY A 101 -2.92 -6.31 -8.87
CA GLY A 101 -3.54 -7.54 -9.33
C GLY A 101 -3.36 -8.74 -8.38
N THR A 102 -3.41 -9.95 -8.94
CA THR A 102 -3.47 -11.22 -8.19
C THR A 102 -2.14 -11.97 -8.10
N ALA A 103 -1.05 -11.39 -8.61
CA ALA A 103 0.29 -11.98 -8.61
C ALA A 103 0.34 -13.41 -9.20
N ASN A 104 -0.55 -13.77 -10.13
CA ASN A 104 -0.60 -15.10 -10.75
C ASN A 104 0.21 -15.20 -12.07
N GLY A 105 0.73 -14.08 -12.58
CA GLY A 105 1.44 -13.98 -13.86
C GLY A 105 0.52 -13.80 -15.07
N GLU A 106 -0.78 -13.65 -14.86
CA GLU A 106 -1.74 -13.30 -15.92
C GLU A 106 -1.68 -11.78 -16.19
N VAL A 107 -1.49 -11.41 -17.46
CA VAL A 107 -1.35 -10.02 -17.92
C VAL A 107 -2.51 -9.58 -18.82
N ARG A 108 -3.46 -10.47 -19.13
CA ARG A 108 -4.62 -10.13 -19.97
C ARG A 108 -5.81 -9.62 -19.17
N GLN A 109 -5.87 -9.93 -17.88
CA GLN A 109 -7.00 -9.59 -16.99
C GLN A 109 -6.59 -8.65 -15.85
N GLU A 110 -5.79 -7.64 -16.18
CA GLU A 110 -5.17 -6.76 -15.18
C GLU A 110 -6.19 -5.85 -14.49
N TYR A 111 -7.25 -5.46 -15.20
CA TYR A 111 -8.25 -4.51 -14.69
C TYR A 111 -9.46 -5.18 -14.04
N ARG A 112 -9.20 -6.17 -13.17
CA ARG A 112 -10.23 -6.84 -12.37
C ARG A 112 -10.53 -6.03 -11.09
N LYS A 113 -11.76 -5.54 -10.97
CA LYS A 113 -12.26 -4.75 -9.84
C LYS A 113 -12.47 -5.62 -8.57
N PRO A 114 -12.66 -5.01 -7.38
CA PRO A 114 -12.94 -5.74 -6.14
C PRO A 114 -14.20 -6.64 -6.20
N ASP A 115 -15.21 -6.21 -6.96
CA ASP A 115 -16.46 -6.96 -7.23
C ASP A 115 -16.27 -8.14 -8.19
N LYS A 116 -15.03 -8.42 -8.62
CA LYS A 116 -14.60 -9.44 -9.59
C LYS A 116 -14.99 -9.18 -11.04
N SER A 117 -15.72 -8.10 -11.33
CA SER A 117 -15.99 -7.69 -12.70
C SER A 117 -14.75 -7.04 -13.33
N MET A 118 -14.72 -7.03 -14.67
CA MET A 118 -13.60 -6.46 -15.43
C MET A 118 -14.02 -5.15 -16.08
N THR A 119 -13.06 -4.22 -16.18
CA THR A 119 -13.18 -3.03 -17.01
C THR A 119 -12.04 -2.99 -18.04
N ARG A 120 -12.20 -2.19 -19.10
CA ARG A 120 -11.13 -1.87 -20.06
C ARG A 120 -10.51 -0.50 -19.78
N ASP A 121 -11.16 0.30 -18.94
CA ASP A 121 -10.71 1.63 -18.60
C ASP A 121 -9.81 1.60 -17.34
N PRO A 122 -8.52 1.96 -17.45
CA PRO A 122 -7.61 1.99 -16.30
C PRO A 122 -8.03 2.98 -15.22
N VAL A 123 -8.73 4.07 -15.58
CA VAL A 123 -9.21 5.06 -14.61
C VAL A 123 -10.31 4.47 -13.76
N SER A 124 -11.33 3.88 -14.40
CA SER A 124 -12.40 3.13 -13.71
C SER A 124 -11.86 2.00 -12.84
N PHE A 125 -10.83 1.28 -13.30
CA PHE A 125 -10.17 0.25 -12.51
C PHE A 125 -9.54 0.86 -11.25
N SER A 126 -8.73 1.91 -11.41
CA SER A 126 -8.03 2.57 -10.30
C SER A 126 -9.00 3.14 -9.28
N HIS A 127 -10.08 3.79 -9.74
CA HIS A 127 -11.14 4.33 -8.89
C HIS A 127 -11.88 3.24 -8.11
N SER A 128 -12.07 2.05 -8.69
CA SER A 128 -12.76 0.96 -7.99
C SER A 128 -12.04 0.44 -6.74
N TRP A 129 -10.74 0.71 -6.62
CA TRP A 129 -9.89 0.31 -5.48
C TRP A 129 -9.67 1.42 -4.44
N VAL A 130 -10.23 2.61 -4.66
CA VAL A 130 -10.17 3.69 -3.68
C VAL A 130 -10.96 3.26 -2.45
N LEU A 131 -10.33 3.31 -1.28
CA LEU A 131 -11.03 3.07 -0.03
C LEU A 131 -11.93 4.27 0.25
N GLY A 132 -13.20 4.00 0.57
CA GLY A 132 -14.09 5.07 0.97
C GLY A 132 -13.63 5.72 2.26
N GLY A 133 -13.72 7.04 2.33
CA GLY A 133 -13.33 7.76 3.53
C GLY A 133 -14.41 7.74 4.61
N ASP A 134 -13.99 7.95 5.86
CA ASP A 134 -14.85 7.81 7.04
C ASP A 134 -15.98 8.85 7.12
N SER A 135 -15.89 9.97 6.39
CA SER A 135 -17.00 10.95 6.34
C SER A 135 -17.00 11.81 5.07
N CYS A 136 -18.20 12.09 4.54
CA CYS A 136 -18.43 13.08 3.48
C CYS A 136 -18.63 14.51 4.04
N ARG A 137 -18.30 14.76 5.32
CA ARG A 137 -18.63 16.04 5.98
C ARG A 137 -17.69 17.17 5.62
N ASP A 138 -16.51 16.84 5.12
CA ASP A 138 -15.58 17.86 4.64
C ASP A 138 -15.76 18.02 3.14
N SER A 139 -16.44 19.09 2.73
CA SER A 139 -16.63 19.44 1.31
C SER A 139 -15.31 19.76 0.58
N SER A 140 -14.19 19.88 1.32
CA SER A 140 -12.85 19.95 0.73
C SER A 140 -12.24 18.57 0.42
N GLN A 141 -12.87 17.48 0.88
CA GLN A 141 -12.36 16.12 0.74
C GLN A 141 -13.31 15.27 -0.12
N CYS A 142 -12.90 15.03 -1.37
CA CYS A 142 -13.63 14.16 -2.30
C CYS A 142 -13.34 12.69 -1.98
N LEU A 143 -14.04 12.14 -0.98
CA LEU A 143 -13.95 10.74 -0.59
C LEU A 143 -15.04 9.93 -1.29
N MET A 144 -14.65 8.87 -2.02
CA MET A 144 -15.59 7.98 -2.71
C MET A 144 -16.48 7.25 -1.69
N LYS A 145 -17.79 7.23 -1.90
CA LYS A 145 -18.71 6.40 -1.11
C LYS A 145 -19.14 5.21 -1.96
N HIS A 146 -18.92 3.99 -1.47
CA HIS A 146 -19.38 2.78 -2.13
C HIS A 146 -20.74 2.40 -1.54
N GLU A 147 -21.82 2.59 -2.32
CA GLU A 147 -23.17 2.14 -1.95
C GLU A 147 -23.57 0.97 -2.85
N SER A 148 -24.15 -0.07 -2.24
CA SER A 148 -24.75 -1.17 -2.99
C SER A 148 -26.21 -0.82 -3.27
N VAL A 149 -26.58 -0.70 -4.54
CA VAL A 149 -27.96 -0.46 -4.96
C VAL A 149 -28.56 -1.79 -5.42
N GLN A 150 -29.73 -2.13 -4.89
CA GLN A 150 -30.49 -3.30 -5.33
C GLN A 150 -31.08 -2.97 -6.71
N LEU A 151 -30.79 -3.78 -7.72
CA LEU A 151 -31.43 -3.65 -9.04
C LEU A 151 -32.82 -4.30 -8.95
N GLU A 152 -33.86 -3.52 -9.25
CA GLU A 152 -35.24 -4.02 -9.45
C GLU A 152 -35.37 -4.84 -10.75
#